data_AF-A0A8B9EXP9-F1
#
_entry.id   AF-A0A8B9EXP9-F1
#
_cell.length_a   1.000
_cell.length_b   1.000
_cell.length_c   1.000
_cell.angle_alpha   90.00
_cell.angle_beta   90.00
_cell.angle_gamma   90.00
#
_symmetry.space_group_name_H-M   'P 1'
#
loop_
_entity.id
_entity.type
_entity.pdbx_description
1 polymer ?
#
loop_
_entity_poly.entity_id
_entity_poly.type
_entity_poly.pdbx_seq_one_letter_code
_entity_poly.pdbx_strand_id
1 'polypeptide(L)'
;MGKLGKTFCYLDGDCRKDRQALFRGAQSKNKNLSLLKLQQGKLQLSRRKKTPVFPRRRGSTELTAFVYKSFEHAKRYIYIDDKVQSQALIWLASKQKSDGCFENAGSHFNNALKGGEEGEYSLTAYVVAALLEAGHSAVHPVVQNGMNCLETAFSNGVHNLYNQALFAYAYGLADEEKRYQFLLEKLDKTATRDGKYIYWQREKKPPAEHSPVFYSRAPSAEIEMTSYVLLALLNKAKLTPEDLSYTSHIVHWLVKQQNPYGGFSSSQDTVVALQALAQYGYLTFSKNSLNTVTVNFMESPSKTFQVNDKNRFLLQQASLPTIPGNYSVEVNGTGCVYLQTTLRYNIHLPKKVAGFSLSIQTANVSCTSNFPPKFDLVISTSYTGNREVSNMAIINVKMLSGFVPVRSSLEKNSVVDRVDIKNNHIFFYLQKVSQKEINFSFSVEQSLPVSDIKPVPVHMYDYYETDEYALAEYKSPCSPPSS
;
A
#
# COMPACT_ATOMS: atom_id res chain seq x y z
N MET A 1 4.41 2.64 -8.17
CA MET A 1 3.13 2.60 -8.92
C MET A 1 1.91 3.00 -8.08
N GLY A 2 1.99 3.10 -6.74
CA GLY A 2 0.86 3.52 -5.86
C GLY A 2 0.41 5.00 -5.92
N LYS A 3 0.54 5.68 -7.08
CA LYS A 3 -0.01 7.04 -7.28
C LYS A 3 -1.21 7.08 -8.26
N LEU A 4 -1.50 5.96 -8.95
CA LEU A 4 -2.56 5.87 -9.96
C LEU A 4 -3.97 5.75 -9.38
N GLY A 5 -4.14 5.15 -8.20
CA GLY A 5 -5.46 4.92 -7.60
C GLY A 5 -5.89 5.92 -6.52
N LYS A 6 -5.04 6.89 -6.14
CA LYS A 6 -5.20 7.62 -4.87
C LYS A 6 -6.11 8.85 -4.88
N THR A 7 -6.73 9.25 -5.99
CA THR A 7 -7.26 10.64 -6.06
C THR A 7 -8.65 10.82 -6.66
N PHE A 8 -9.26 9.84 -7.35
CA PHE A 8 -10.46 10.16 -8.15
C PHE A 8 -11.78 9.48 -7.79
N CYS A 9 -11.80 8.25 -7.26
CA CYS A 9 -13.06 7.65 -6.81
C CYS A 9 -13.74 8.48 -5.70
N TYR A 10 -12.97 9.31 -4.97
CA TYR A 10 -13.46 10.14 -3.87
C TYR A 10 -14.21 11.41 -4.30
N LEU A 11 -14.04 11.90 -5.55
CA LEU A 11 -14.52 13.23 -5.95
C LEU A 11 -15.72 13.24 -6.90
N ASP A 12 -16.05 12.11 -7.54
CA ASP A 12 -17.03 12.13 -8.65
C ASP A 12 -18.47 11.77 -8.25
N GLY A 13 -18.71 11.52 -6.95
CA GLY A 13 -20.07 11.40 -6.40
C GLY A 13 -20.86 12.72 -6.38
N ASP A 14 -20.21 13.84 -6.72
CA ASP A 14 -20.80 15.18 -6.59
C ASP A 14 -20.65 15.98 -7.89
N CYS A 15 -21.67 15.89 -8.75
CA CYS A 15 -21.80 16.77 -9.91
C CYS A 15 -23.24 17.27 -10.03
N ARG A 16 -23.57 18.38 -9.32
CA ARG A 16 -24.14 19.59 -9.95
C ARG A 16 -24.44 20.76 -8.99
N LYS A 17 -24.11 21.96 -9.52
CA LYS A 17 -24.56 23.34 -9.23
C LYS A 17 -23.97 24.06 -8.00
N ASP A 18 -22.81 24.71 -8.17
CA ASP A 18 -22.56 26.04 -7.58
C ASP A 18 -21.37 26.80 -8.23
N ARG A 19 -21.58 28.04 -8.70
CA ARG A 19 -20.66 28.78 -9.62
C ARG A 19 -19.30 29.15 -9.03
N GLN A 20 -19.16 29.31 -7.70
CA GLN A 20 -17.87 29.63 -7.06
C GLN A 20 -17.09 28.38 -6.59
N ALA A 21 -17.79 27.30 -6.21
CA ALA A 21 -17.18 25.98 -5.99
C ALA A 21 -16.73 25.35 -7.32
N LEU A 22 -17.41 25.66 -8.42
CA LEU A 22 -17.06 25.26 -9.79
C LEU A 22 -15.66 25.73 -10.21
N PHE A 23 -15.19 26.92 -9.81
CA PHE A 23 -13.86 27.40 -10.23
C PHE A 23 -12.71 26.70 -9.50
N ARG A 24 -12.81 26.52 -8.18
CA ARG A 24 -11.79 25.80 -7.39
C ARG A 24 -11.88 24.29 -7.59
N GLY A 25 -13.10 23.75 -7.73
CA GLY A 25 -13.37 22.37 -8.11
C GLY A 25 -12.89 22.07 -9.53
N ALA A 26 -13.09 22.95 -10.51
CA ALA A 26 -12.52 22.81 -11.85
C ALA A 26 -11.00 22.93 -11.85
N GLN A 27 -10.39 23.81 -11.04
CA GLN A 27 -8.93 23.87 -10.90
C GLN A 27 -8.35 22.61 -10.23
N SER A 28 -9.01 22.07 -9.21
CA SER A 28 -8.62 20.80 -8.56
C SER A 28 -8.82 19.61 -9.50
N LYS A 29 -9.97 19.53 -10.17
CA LYS A 29 -10.28 18.52 -11.20
C LYS A 29 -9.28 18.59 -12.35
N ASN A 30 -8.98 19.78 -12.87
CA ASN A 30 -7.98 19.98 -13.93
C ASN A 30 -6.56 19.67 -13.48
N LYS A 31 -6.17 20.01 -12.24
CA LYS A 31 -4.87 19.60 -11.66
C LYS A 31 -4.78 18.08 -11.52
N ASN A 32 -5.83 17.43 -11.05
CA ASN A 32 -5.85 15.98 -10.88
C ASN A 32 -5.92 15.25 -12.24
N LEU A 33 -6.68 15.76 -13.21
CA LEU A 33 -6.67 15.31 -14.61
C LEU A 33 -5.28 15.47 -15.25
N SER A 34 -4.59 16.58 -14.96
CA SER A 34 -3.22 16.81 -15.42
C SER A 34 -2.24 15.84 -14.77
N LEU A 35 -2.40 15.55 -13.47
CA LEU A 35 -1.62 14.53 -12.77
C LEU A 35 -1.86 13.13 -13.35
N LEU A 36 -3.11 12.78 -13.65
CA LEU A 36 -3.48 11.53 -14.34
C LEU A 36 -2.81 11.42 -15.71
N LYS A 37 -2.91 12.46 -16.54
CA LYS A 37 -2.23 12.53 -17.85
C LYS A 37 -0.71 12.43 -17.72
N LEU A 38 -0.11 13.11 -16.74
CA LEU A 38 1.33 13.02 -16.46
C LEU A 38 1.75 11.61 -16.01
N GLN A 39 0.94 10.95 -15.20
CA GLN A 39 1.21 9.58 -14.75
C GLN A 39 1.05 8.58 -15.90
N GLN A 40 0.01 8.73 -16.74
CA GLN A 40 -0.17 7.98 -17.97
C GLN A 40 1.04 8.17 -18.90
N GLY A 41 1.47 9.42 -19.12
CA GLY A 41 2.65 9.74 -19.91
C GLY A 41 3.89 9.03 -19.37
N LYS A 42 4.12 9.04 -18.04
CA LYS A 42 5.24 8.33 -17.40
C LYS A 42 5.17 6.81 -17.57
N LEU A 43 3.98 6.20 -17.49
CA LEU A 43 3.79 4.75 -17.72
C LEU A 43 4.08 4.39 -19.19
N GLN A 44 3.57 5.17 -20.13
CA GLN A 44 3.79 4.94 -21.56
C GLN A 44 5.25 5.21 -21.95
N LEU A 45 5.89 6.24 -21.39
CA LEU A 45 7.32 6.56 -21.60
C LEU A 45 8.24 5.50 -20.99
N SER A 46 7.89 4.93 -19.84
CA SER A 46 8.62 3.80 -19.22
C SER A 46 8.61 2.57 -20.15
N ARG A 47 7.51 2.33 -20.87
CA ARG A 47 7.42 1.26 -21.89
C ARG A 47 8.15 1.58 -23.20
N ARG A 48 8.32 2.86 -23.56
CA ARG A 48 9.03 3.28 -24.79
C ARG A 48 10.55 3.40 -24.62
N LYS A 49 11.06 3.68 -23.42
CA LYS A 49 12.51 3.69 -23.16
C LYS A 49 13.03 2.26 -23.13
N LYS A 50 13.55 1.79 -24.29
CA LYS A 50 14.56 0.73 -24.39
C LYS A 50 15.87 1.21 -23.73
N THR A 51 15.85 1.46 -22.43
CA THR A 51 17.07 1.77 -21.68
C THR A 51 17.65 0.47 -21.11
N PRO A 52 18.97 0.24 -21.22
CA PRO A 52 19.64 -0.98 -20.75
C PRO A 52 19.55 -1.21 -19.23
N VAL A 53 18.98 -0.26 -18.48
CA VAL A 53 18.82 -0.27 -17.02
C VAL A 53 17.61 -1.11 -16.56
N PHE A 54 16.68 -1.47 -17.45
CA PHE A 54 15.61 -2.41 -17.12
C PHE A 54 15.85 -3.74 -17.85
N PRO A 55 16.38 -4.78 -17.18
CA PRO A 55 16.43 -6.11 -17.80
C PRO A 55 15.02 -6.55 -18.17
N ARG A 56 14.87 -7.32 -19.26
CA ARG A 56 13.59 -7.86 -19.76
C ARG A 56 12.86 -8.62 -18.66
N ARG A 57 12.01 -7.94 -17.88
CA ARG A 57 11.17 -8.57 -16.87
C ARG A 57 10.04 -9.31 -17.59
N ARG A 58 9.76 -10.55 -17.19
CA ARG A 58 8.52 -11.24 -17.56
C ARG A 58 7.35 -10.41 -17.01
N GLY A 59 6.32 -10.18 -17.82
CA GLY A 59 5.14 -9.40 -17.40
C GLY A 59 4.42 -10.09 -16.25
N SER A 60 3.83 -9.31 -15.33
CA SER A 60 3.05 -9.83 -14.21
C SER A 60 1.56 -9.87 -14.53
N THR A 61 0.93 -11.03 -14.32
CA THR A 61 -0.52 -11.23 -14.52
C THR A 61 -1.33 -10.26 -13.66
N GLU A 62 -1.01 -10.23 -12.36
CA GLU A 62 -1.67 -9.37 -11.37
C GLU A 62 -1.52 -7.88 -11.69
N LEU A 63 -0.29 -7.43 -12.02
CA LEU A 63 -0.06 -6.02 -12.38
C LEU A 63 -0.78 -5.63 -13.67
N THR A 64 -0.84 -6.55 -14.63
CA THR A 64 -1.48 -6.26 -15.91
C THR A 64 -2.99 -6.12 -15.73
N ALA A 65 -3.61 -6.99 -14.94
CA ALA A 65 -5.03 -6.85 -14.56
C ALA A 65 -5.30 -5.56 -13.77
N PHE A 66 -4.42 -5.21 -12.83
CA PHE A 66 -4.51 -3.95 -12.08
C PHE A 66 -4.48 -2.72 -13.00
N VAL A 67 -3.53 -2.68 -13.93
CA VAL A 67 -3.37 -1.56 -14.88
C VAL A 67 -4.53 -1.52 -15.87
N TYR A 68 -5.00 -2.68 -16.34
CA TYR A 68 -6.18 -2.80 -17.20
C TYR A 68 -7.39 -2.13 -16.55
N LYS A 69 -7.78 -2.61 -15.36
CA LYS A 69 -8.88 -2.07 -14.55
C LYS A 69 -8.75 -0.56 -14.30
N SER A 70 -7.56 -0.13 -13.85
CA SER A 70 -7.30 1.28 -13.56
C SER A 70 -7.47 2.18 -14.78
N PHE A 71 -7.04 1.72 -15.95
CA PHE A 71 -7.17 2.47 -17.19
C PHE A 71 -8.62 2.48 -17.70
N GLU A 72 -9.37 1.38 -17.57
CA GLU A 72 -10.80 1.36 -17.90
C GLU A 72 -11.60 2.35 -17.04
N HIS A 73 -11.34 2.41 -15.73
CA HIS A 73 -11.93 3.45 -14.87
C HIS A 73 -11.49 4.86 -15.28
N ALA A 74 -10.25 5.03 -15.72
CA ALA A 74 -9.72 6.33 -16.14
C ALA A 74 -10.28 6.82 -17.48
N LYS A 75 -10.80 5.96 -18.37
CA LYS A 75 -11.37 6.34 -19.68
C LYS A 75 -12.46 7.41 -19.59
N ARG A 76 -13.21 7.43 -18.48
CA ARG A 76 -14.24 8.44 -18.20
C ARG A 76 -13.68 9.86 -18.07
N TYR A 77 -12.37 10.00 -17.82
CA TYR A 77 -11.72 11.28 -17.50
C TYR A 77 -10.58 11.63 -18.44
N ILE A 78 -9.86 10.64 -18.97
CA ILE A 78 -8.70 10.84 -19.85
C ILE A 78 -8.75 9.88 -21.04
N TYR A 79 -8.16 10.29 -22.16
CA TYR A 79 -8.01 9.41 -23.31
C TYR A 79 -7.03 8.28 -23.00
N ILE A 80 -7.50 7.04 -23.15
CA ILE A 80 -6.68 5.82 -23.12
C ILE A 80 -6.79 5.19 -24.51
N ASP A 81 -5.65 4.82 -25.10
CA ASP A 81 -5.63 4.13 -26.39
C ASP A 81 -6.23 2.72 -26.24
N ASP A 82 -7.34 2.47 -26.93
CA ASP A 82 -8.04 1.19 -26.89
C ASP A 82 -7.16 0.03 -27.37
N LYS A 83 -6.20 0.26 -28.27
CA LYS A 83 -5.26 -0.79 -28.69
C LYS A 83 -4.44 -1.32 -27.52
N VAL A 84 -4.06 -0.45 -26.58
CA VAL A 84 -3.31 -0.85 -25.38
C VAL A 84 -4.20 -1.71 -24.46
N GLN A 85 -5.49 -1.39 -24.35
CA GLN A 85 -6.45 -2.20 -23.59
C GLN A 85 -6.69 -3.56 -24.24
N SER A 86 -6.97 -3.59 -25.54
CA SER A 86 -7.18 -4.84 -26.27
C SER A 86 -5.97 -5.76 -26.20
N GLN A 87 -4.75 -5.21 -26.35
CA GLN A 87 -3.51 -5.99 -26.21
C GLN A 87 -3.31 -6.52 -24.80
N ALA A 88 -3.64 -5.74 -23.77
CA ALA A 88 -3.53 -6.19 -22.38
C ALA A 88 -4.54 -7.31 -22.09
N LEU A 89 -5.78 -7.21 -22.60
CA LEU A 89 -6.78 -8.26 -22.45
C LEU A 89 -6.39 -9.55 -23.18
N ILE A 90 -5.90 -9.46 -24.43
CA ILE A 90 -5.39 -10.61 -25.19
C ILE A 90 -4.22 -11.27 -24.44
N TRP A 91 -3.32 -10.46 -23.88
CA TRP A 91 -2.20 -10.98 -23.10
C TRP A 91 -2.69 -11.68 -21.82
N LEU A 92 -3.64 -11.11 -21.08
CA LEU A 92 -4.24 -11.76 -19.91
C LEU A 92 -4.90 -13.09 -20.30
N ALA A 93 -5.69 -13.11 -21.38
CA ALA A 93 -6.32 -14.33 -21.89
C ALA A 93 -5.28 -15.41 -22.25
N SER A 94 -4.12 -15.03 -22.80
CA SER A 94 -3.01 -15.96 -23.07
C SER A 94 -2.35 -16.55 -21.82
N LYS A 95 -2.70 -16.04 -20.63
CA LYS A 95 -2.25 -16.52 -19.32
C LYS A 95 -3.31 -17.33 -18.58
N GLN A 96 -4.43 -17.61 -19.23
CA GLN A 96 -5.43 -18.51 -18.70
C GLN A 96 -5.13 -19.95 -19.14
N LYS A 97 -5.08 -20.87 -18.18
CA LYS A 97 -4.90 -22.30 -18.41
C LYS A 97 -6.18 -22.94 -18.95
N SER A 98 -6.08 -24.20 -19.38
CA SER A 98 -7.22 -24.99 -19.87
C SER A 98 -8.27 -25.28 -18.80
N ASP A 99 -7.89 -25.27 -17.51
CA ASP A 99 -8.79 -25.38 -16.36
C ASP A 99 -9.51 -24.05 -16.02
N GLY A 100 -9.20 -22.98 -16.76
CA GLY A 100 -9.75 -21.64 -16.55
C GLY A 100 -9.00 -20.79 -15.53
N CYS A 101 -8.06 -21.37 -14.76
CA CYS A 101 -7.27 -20.63 -13.78
C CYS A 101 -6.18 -19.79 -14.47
N PHE A 102 -5.84 -18.65 -13.88
CA PHE A 102 -4.74 -17.81 -14.38
C PHE A 102 -3.40 -18.24 -13.80
N GLU A 103 -2.40 -18.44 -14.67
CA GLU A 103 -1.03 -18.69 -14.25
C GLU A 103 -0.37 -17.39 -13.79
N ASN A 104 0.47 -17.49 -12.75
CA ASN A 104 1.30 -16.37 -12.37
C ASN A 104 2.51 -16.25 -13.30
N ALA A 105 2.46 -15.30 -14.24
CA ALA A 105 3.65 -14.88 -14.94
C ALA A 105 4.48 -13.95 -14.02
N GLY A 106 5.71 -14.33 -13.66
CA GLY A 106 6.61 -13.50 -12.84
C GLY A 106 6.55 -13.79 -11.34
N SER A 107 7.09 -12.89 -10.51
CA SER A 107 7.07 -13.03 -9.04
C SER A 107 5.76 -12.48 -8.47
N HIS A 108 5.14 -13.22 -7.53
CA HIS A 108 4.00 -12.75 -6.73
C HIS A 108 4.31 -11.39 -6.07
N PHE A 109 3.33 -10.49 -6.03
CA PHE A 109 3.52 -9.20 -5.35
C PHE A 109 3.57 -9.38 -3.83
N ASN A 110 2.56 -10.00 -3.24
CA ASN A 110 2.52 -10.28 -1.80
C ASN A 110 2.41 -11.80 -1.54
N ASN A 111 3.54 -12.47 -1.39
CA ASN A 111 3.65 -13.87 -1.00
C ASN A 111 3.29 -14.11 0.49
N ALA A 112 3.10 -13.06 1.31
CA ALA A 112 2.58 -13.22 2.66
C ALA A 112 1.12 -13.69 2.68
N LEU A 113 0.44 -13.51 1.55
CA LEU A 113 -0.92 -13.99 1.35
C LEU A 113 -0.95 -15.43 0.83
N LYS A 114 0.17 -16.05 0.40
CA LYS A 114 0.12 -17.35 -0.32
C LYS A 114 1.44 -18.10 -0.59
N GLY A 115 1.32 -19.43 -0.60
CA GLY A 115 2.13 -20.39 -1.36
C GLY A 115 1.24 -21.51 -1.96
N GLY A 116 1.69 -22.21 -3.01
CA GLY A 116 1.00 -23.38 -3.59
C GLY A 116 -0.19 -23.08 -4.53
N GLU A 117 -1.04 -24.09 -4.79
CA GLU A 117 -2.23 -24.01 -5.68
C GLU A 117 -3.25 -22.95 -5.23
N GLU A 118 -3.35 -22.68 -3.93
CA GLU A 118 -4.18 -21.58 -3.40
C GLU A 118 -3.78 -20.21 -3.97
N GLY A 119 -2.53 -20.08 -4.42
CA GLY A 119 -1.98 -18.94 -5.15
C GLY A 119 -2.74 -18.62 -6.43
N GLU A 120 -2.95 -19.64 -7.26
CA GLU A 120 -3.57 -19.50 -8.58
C GLU A 120 -5.04 -19.14 -8.49
N TYR A 121 -5.77 -19.76 -7.56
CA TYR A 121 -7.17 -19.45 -7.29
C TYR A 121 -7.39 -17.99 -6.94
N SER A 122 -6.51 -17.44 -6.13
CA SER A 122 -6.62 -16.04 -5.75
C SER A 122 -6.24 -15.05 -6.84
N LEU A 123 -5.23 -15.40 -7.65
CA LEU A 123 -4.87 -14.61 -8.81
C LEU A 123 -6.03 -14.61 -9.80
N THR A 124 -6.67 -15.76 -9.99
CA THR A 124 -7.87 -15.91 -10.81
C THR A 124 -9.00 -15.02 -10.29
N ALA A 125 -9.31 -15.08 -9.00
CA ALA A 125 -10.36 -14.24 -8.41
C ALA A 125 -10.05 -12.75 -8.55
N TYR A 126 -8.79 -12.35 -8.38
CA TYR A 126 -8.35 -10.98 -8.59
C TYR A 126 -8.53 -10.52 -10.04
N VAL A 127 -8.09 -11.33 -11.01
CA VAL A 127 -8.21 -11.01 -12.44
C VAL A 127 -9.68 -10.95 -12.86
N VAL A 128 -10.50 -11.89 -12.41
CA VAL A 128 -11.95 -11.93 -12.65
C VAL A 128 -12.61 -10.67 -12.09
N ALA A 129 -12.36 -10.33 -10.82
CA ALA A 129 -12.89 -9.12 -10.20
C ALA A 129 -12.44 -7.85 -10.96
N ALA A 130 -11.18 -7.78 -11.39
CA ALA A 130 -10.66 -6.67 -12.17
C ALA A 130 -11.34 -6.51 -13.54
N LEU A 131 -11.68 -7.62 -14.22
CA LEU A 131 -12.39 -7.62 -15.49
C LEU A 131 -13.86 -7.24 -15.32
N LEU A 132 -14.54 -7.76 -14.28
CA LEU A 132 -15.91 -7.40 -13.95
C LEU A 132 -16.03 -5.92 -13.57
N GLU A 133 -15.12 -5.40 -12.74
CA GLU A 133 -15.05 -3.97 -12.41
C GLU A 133 -14.79 -3.08 -13.63
N ALA A 134 -14.11 -3.61 -14.65
CA ALA A 134 -13.88 -2.92 -15.91
C ALA A 134 -15.11 -2.93 -16.84
N GLY A 135 -16.21 -3.57 -16.43
CA GLY A 135 -17.47 -3.62 -17.16
C GLY A 135 -17.61 -4.81 -18.11
N HIS A 136 -16.72 -5.81 -18.03
CA HIS A 136 -16.93 -7.07 -18.76
C HIS A 136 -18.08 -7.85 -18.14
N SER A 137 -18.90 -8.47 -18.99
CA SER A 137 -19.97 -9.35 -18.53
C SER A 137 -19.42 -10.67 -17.99
N ALA A 138 -20.13 -11.28 -17.03
CA ALA A 138 -19.82 -12.62 -16.52
C ALA A 138 -19.80 -13.70 -17.63
N VAL A 139 -20.53 -13.49 -18.74
CA VAL A 139 -20.53 -14.40 -19.89
C VAL A 139 -19.36 -14.20 -20.86
N HIS A 140 -18.52 -13.17 -20.64
CA HIS A 140 -17.33 -12.98 -21.46
C HIS A 140 -16.41 -14.21 -21.31
N PRO A 141 -15.93 -14.85 -22.39
CA PRO A 141 -15.27 -16.17 -22.31
C PRO A 141 -14.12 -16.24 -21.29
N VAL A 142 -13.30 -15.19 -21.21
CA VAL A 142 -12.19 -15.09 -20.25
C VAL A 142 -12.68 -15.04 -18.80
N VAL A 143 -13.77 -14.30 -18.55
CA VAL A 143 -14.37 -14.16 -17.21
C VAL A 143 -15.07 -15.45 -16.84
N GLN A 144 -15.89 -16.01 -17.74
CA GLN A 144 -16.62 -17.27 -17.54
C GLN A 144 -15.67 -18.43 -17.24
N ASN A 145 -14.58 -18.58 -17.99
CA ASN A 145 -13.56 -19.59 -17.72
C ASN A 145 -12.88 -19.36 -16.36
N GLY A 146 -12.64 -18.11 -15.99
CA GLY A 146 -12.10 -17.76 -14.68
C GLY A 146 -13.06 -18.15 -13.56
N MET A 147 -14.35 -17.88 -13.72
CA MET A 147 -15.41 -18.29 -12.80
C MET A 147 -15.49 -19.81 -12.68
N ASN A 148 -15.35 -20.58 -13.76
CA ASN A 148 -15.32 -22.05 -13.71
C ASN A 148 -14.15 -22.59 -12.85
N CYS A 149 -12.98 -21.95 -12.92
CA CYS A 149 -11.87 -22.26 -12.03
C CYS A 149 -12.23 -21.96 -10.56
N LEU A 150 -12.84 -20.80 -10.28
CA LEU A 150 -13.29 -20.46 -8.92
C LEU A 150 -14.35 -21.44 -8.40
N GLU A 151 -15.23 -21.93 -9.26
CA GLU A 151 -16.23 -22.95 -8.93
C GLU A 151 -15.60 -24.28 -8.51
N THR A 152 -14.55 -24.70 -9.23
CA THR A 152 -13.79 -25.90 -8.88
C THR A 152 -13.07 -25.70 -7.55
N ALA A 153 -12.43 -24.54 -7.35
CA ALA A 153 -11.79 -24.19 -6.09
C ALA A 153 -12.79 -24.14 -4.92
N PHE A 154 -13.99 -23.61 -5.15
CA PHE A 154 -15.05 -23.56 -4.15
C PHE A 154 -15.50 -24.97 -3.75
N SER A 155 -15.67 -25.84 -4.73
CA SER A 155 -16.12 -27.23 -4.53
C SER A 155 -15.09 -28.04 -3.73
N ASN A 156 -13.81 -27.74 -3.90
CA ASN A 156 -12.70 -28.33 -3.16
C ASN A 156 -12.55 -27.77 -1.72
N GLY A 157 -13.29 -26.72 -1.37
CA GLY A 157 -13.26 -26.08 -0.06
C GLY A 157 -12.27 -24.91 0.00
N VAL A 158 -12.80 -23.70 0.21
CA VAL A 158 -11.97 -22.49 0.40
C VAL A 158 -11.66 -22.31 1.89
N HIS A 159 -10.45 -22.70 2.30
CA HIS A 159 -10.01 -22.61 3.69
C HIS A 159 -9.39 -21.26 4.02
N ASN A 160 -8.53 -20.73 3.15
CA ASN A 160 -7.83 -19.47 3.34
C ASN A 160 -8.78 -18.25 3.40
N LEU A 161 -8.74 -17.48 4.51
CA LEU A 161 -9.60 -16.31 4.73
C LEU A 161 -9.47 -15.24 3.64
N TYR A 162 -8.25 -15.00 3.13
CA TYR A 162 -8.06 -14.03 2.06
C TYR A 162 -8.76 -14.49 0.77
N ASN A 163 -8.67 -15.78 0.45
CA ASN A 163 -9.37 -16.33 -0.71
C ASN A 163 -10.88 -16.26 -0.52
N GLN A 164 -11.40 -16.54 0.69
CA GLN A 164 -12.83 -16.35 0.99
C GLN A 164 -13.28 -14.90 0.75
N ALA A 165 -12.50 -13.90 1.23
CA ALA A 165 -12.82 -12.49 1.05
C ALA A 165 -12.82 -12.07 -0.44
N LEU A 166 -11.79 -12.47 -1.19
CA LEU A 166 -11.67 -12.12 -2.60
C LEU A 166 -12.70 -12.85 -3.47
N PHE A 167 -13.00 -14.12 -3.15
CA PHE A 167 -14.04 -14.88 -3.82
C PHE A 167 -15.41 -14.27 -3.55
N ALA A 168 -15.71 -13.89 -2.31
CA ALA A 168 -16.97 -13.21 -1.98
C ALA A 168 -17.12 -11.95 -2.84
N TYR A 169 -16.05 -11.17 -3.00
CA TYR A 169 -16.09 -10.00 -3.85
C TYR A 169 -16.30 -10.35 -5.34
N ALA A 170 -15.56 -11.32 -5.88
CA ALA A 170 -15.69 -11.75 -7.28
C ALA A 170 -17.08 -12.32 -7.60
N TYR A 171 -17.62 -13.18 -6.73
CA TYR A 171 -18.97 -13.74 -6.87
C TYR A 171 -20.06 -12.67 -6.75
N GLY A 172 -19.88 -11.70 -5.84
CA GLY A 172 -20.78 -10.56 -5.75
C GLY A 172 -20.79 -9.74 -7.04
N LEU A 173 -19.63 -9.49 -7.65
CA LEU A 173 -19.54 -8.77 -8.93
C LEU A 173 -20.11 -9.56 -10.12
N ALA A 174 -20.16 -10.88 -10.03
CA ALA A 174 -20.69 -11.77 -11.06
C ALA A 174 -22.18 -12.12 -10.88
N ASP A 175 -22.85 -11.52 -9.88
CA ASP A 175 -24.24 -11.80 -9.50
C ASP A 175 -24.51 -13.27 -9.10
N GLU A 176 -23.49 -13.98 -8.59
CA GLU A 176 -23.57 -15.37 -8.11
C GLU A 176 -24.03 -15.45 -6.64
N GLU A 177 -25.29 -15.07 -6.40
CA GLU A 177 -25.85 -14.79 -5.07
C GLU A 177 -25.67 -15.95 -4.06
N LYS A 178 -25.84 -17.20 -4.50
CA LYS A 178 -25.72 -18.37 -3.61
C LYS A 178 -24.32 -18.51 -3.02
N ARG A 179 -23.28 -18.33 -3.84
CA ARG A 179 -21.87 -18.46 -3.42
C ARG A 179 -21.39 -17.24 -2.67
N TYR A 180 -21.84 -16.07 -3.12
CA TYR A 180 -21.64 -14.81 -2.43
C TYR A 180 -22.14 -14.86 -0.99
N GLN A 181 -23.40 -15.22 -0.74
CA GLN A 181 -23.98 -15.28 0.61
C GLN A 181 -23.29 -16.32 1.50
N PHE A 182 -23.01 -17.51 0.97
CA PHE A 182 -22.30 -18.56 1.71
C PHE A 182 -20.94 -18.07 2.24
N LEU A 183 -20.17 -17.37 1.40
CA LEU A 183 -18.86 -16.85 1.80
C LEU A 183 -18.98 -15.70 2.80
N LEU A 184 -19.96 -14.81 2.65
CA LEU A 184 -20.20 -13.74 3.62
C LEU A 184 -20.56 -14.29 5.00
N GLU A 185 -21.44 -15.30 5.08
CA GLU A 185 -21.77 -15.95 6.35
C GLU A 185 -20.55 -16.61 7.00
N LYS A 186 -19.69 -17.23 6.20
CA LYS A 186 -18.44 -17.86 6.68
C LYS A 186 -17.44 -16.80 7.17
N LEU A 187 -17.32 -15.69 6.46
CA LEU A 187 -16.49 -14.55 6.84
C LEU A 187 -17.01 -13.91 8.13
N ASP A 188 -18.32 -13.71 8.29
CA ASP A 188 -18.89 -13.12 9.50
C ASP A 188 -18.65 -13.99 10.76
N LYS A 189 -18.68 -15.32 10.62
CA LYS A 189 -18.35 -16.27 11.70
C LYS A 189 -16.88 -16.19 12.14
N THR A 190 -15.97 -15.81 11.24
CA THR A 190 -14.54 -15.71 11.49
C THR A 190 -14.07 -14.28 11.79
N ALA A 191 -14.99 -13.31 11.77
CA ALA A 191 -14.68 -11.91 12.00
C ALA A 191 -14.20 -11.67 13.45
N THR A 192 -13.09 -10.94 13.58
CA THR A 192 -12.61 -10.46 14.88
C THR A 192 -13.41 -9.23 15.27
N ARG A 193 -14.06 -9.31 16.45
CA ARG A 193 -14.86 -8.23 17.03
C ARG A 193 -14.16 -7.71 18.27
N ASP A 194 -13.62 -6.49 18.19
CA ASP A 194 -12.89 -5.82 19.27
C ASP A 194 -13.57 -4.48 19.59
N GLY A 195 -14.45 -4.48 20.59
CA GLY A 195 -15.31 -3.34 20.92
C GLY A 195 -16.15 -2.90 19.71
N LYS A 196 -15.85 -1.71 19.17
CA LYS A 196 -16.53 -1.13 18.00
C LYS A 196 -15.88 -1.47 16.65
N TYR A 197 -14.88 -2.35 16.63
CA TYR A 197 -14.15 -2.71 15.43
C TYR A 197 -14.49 -4.11 14.96
N ILE A 198 -14.70 -4.25 13.65
CA ILE A 198 -14.86 -5.54 12.97
C ILE A 198 -13.77 -5.64 11.89
N TYR A 199 -12.98 -6.70 11.90
CA TYR A 199 -11.91 -6.92 10.92
C TYR A 199 -11.53 -8.41 10.82
N TRP A 200 -10.72 -8.73 9.82
CA TRP A 200 -10.21 -10.08 9.60
C TRP A 200 -8.69 -10.13 9.74
N GLN A 201 -8.19 -11.23 10.28
CA GLN A 201 -6.76 -11.46 10.47
C GLN A 201 -6.36 -12.89 10.18
N ARG A 202 -5.13 -13.08 9.68
CA ARG A 202 -4.56 -14.41 9.46
C ARG A 202 -4.20 -15.06 10.79
N GLU A 203 -4.34 -16.38 10.88
CA GLU A 203 -3.90 -17.17 12.04
C GLU A 203 -2.38 -17.07 12.25
N LYS A 204 -1.62 -17.17 11.15
CA LYS A 204 -0.17 -17.04 11.12
C LYS A 204 0.20 -15.65 10.60
N LYS A 205 0.21 -14.66 11.50
CA LYS A 205 0.74 -13.31 11.21
C LYS A 205 2.09 -13.09 11.90
N PRO A 206 2.98 -12.26 11.35
CA PRO A 206 4.17 -11.83 12.08
C PRO A 206 3.76 -11.26 13.45
N PRO A 207 4.48 -11.57 14.53
CA PRO A 207 4.15 -11.05 15.84
C PRO A 207 4.23 -9.52 15.79
N ALA A 208 3.12 -8.85 16.09
CA ALA A 208 3.09 -7.40 16.19
C ALA A 208 4.13 -6.94 17.20
N GLU A 209 5.00 -5.99 16.84
CA GLU A 209 5.96 -5.49 17.80
C GLU A 209 5.30 -4.67 18.90
N HIS A 210 5.59 -5.05 20.15
CA HIS A 210 5.11 -4.40 21.36
C HIS A 210 6.19 -3.51 21.97
N SER A 211 6.82 -2.59 21.23
CA SER A 211 7.67 -1.56 21.88
C SER A 211 8.20 -0.45 20.96
N PRO A 212 8.21 0.81 21.42
CA PRO A 212 7.18 1.51 22.16
C PRO A 212 6.28 2.18 21.13
N VAL A 213 5.29 1.44 20.61
CA VAL A 213 4.30 2.04 19.72
C VAL A 213 3.01 2.10 20.52
N PHE A 214 2.60 3.31 20.89
CA PHE A 214 1.24 3.59 21.39
C PHE A 214 0.15 3.13 20.41
N TYR A 215 0.54 2.69 19.20
CA TYR A 215 -0.34 2.31 18.11
C TYR A 215 0.33 1.27 17.18
N SER A 216 -0.03 -0.01 17.29
CA SER A 216 0.38 -1.02 16.30
C SER A 216 -0.49 -0.93 15.04
N ARG A 217 0.14 -0.72 13.88
CA ARG A 217 -0.54 -0.76 12.57
C ARG A 217 -0.77 -2.20 12.17
N ALA A 218 -1.92 -2.47 11.57
CA ALA A 218 -2.18 -3.76 10.96
C ALA A 218 -1.23 -4.01 9.77
N PRO A 219 -0.76 -5.25 9.57
CA PRO A 219 0.02 -5.58 8.38
C PRO A 219 -0.83 -5.45 7.10
N SER A 220 -0.16 -5.37 5.95
CA SER A 220 -0.82 -5.08 4.66
C SER A 220 -1.88 -6.12 4.30
N ALA A 221 -1.65 -7.39 4.62
CA ALA A 221 -2.57 -8.48 4.30
C ALA A 221 -3.93 -8.35 5.00
N GLU A 222 -3.92 -7.96 6.28
CA GLU A 222 -5.10 -7.76 7.11
C GLU A 222 -5.94 -6.60 6.60
N ILE A 223 -5.28 -5.50 6.21
CA ILE A 223 -5.93 -4.32 5.63
C ILE A 223 -6.56 -4.68 4.28
N GLU A 224 -5.82 -5.37 3.41
CA GLU A 224 -6.30 -5.77 2.08
C GLU A 224 -7.49 -6.73 2.18
N MET A 225 -7.37 -7.78 2.99
CA MET A 225 -8.45 -8.76 3.22
C MET A 225 -9.71 -8.09 3.75
N THR A 226 -9.58 -7.28 4.82
CA THR A 226 -10.72 -6.57 5.42
C THR A 226 -11.36 -5.59 4.42
N SER A 227 -10.55 -5.00 3.52
CA SER A 227 -11.06 -4.11 2.46
C SER A 227 -11.85 -4.86 1.39
N TYR A 228 -11.43 -6.08 1.01
CA TYR A 228 -12.22 -6.92 0.10
C TYR A 228 -13.53 -7.37 0.72
N VAL A 229 -13.55 -7.72 2.02
CA VAL A 229 -14.81 -8.03 2.71
C VAL A 229 -15.75 -6.82 2.71
N LEU A 230 -15.22 -5.62 2.98
CA LEU A 230 -16.02 -4.39 2.89
C LEU A 230 -16.55 -4.16 1.48
N LEU A 231 -15.72 -4.33 0.44
CA LEU A 231 -16.17 -4.22 -0.96
C LEU A 231 -17.26 -5.23 -1.30
N ALA A 232 -17.12 -6.49 -0.87
CA ALA A 232 -18.12 -7.52 -1.07
C ALA A 232 -19.45 -7.11 -0.43
N LEU A 233 -19.45 -6.72 0.84
CA LEU A 233 -20.65 -6.27 1.57
C LEU A 233 -21.33 -5.07 0.90
N LEU A 234 -20.55 -4.11 0.40
CA LEU A 234 -21.05 -2.91 -0.28
C LEU A 234 -21.56 -3.17 -1.70
N ASN A 235 -21.27 -4.35 -2.27
CA ASN A 235 -21.74 -4.74 -3.60
C ASN A 235 -23.12 -5.41 -3.57
N LYS A 236 -23.74 -5.57 -2.40
CA LYS A 236 -25.09 -6.10 -2.25
C LYS A 236 -26.09 -5.25 -3.04
N ALA A 237 -26.94 -5.89 -3.84
CA ALA A 237 -27.92 -5.22 -4.71
C ALA A 237 -28.85 -4.25 -3.96
N LYS A 238 -29.16 -4.56 -2.70
CA LYS A 238 -29.94 -3.71 -1.80
C LYS A 238 -29.30 -3.68 -0.42
N LEU A 239 -28.73 -2.53 -0.06
CA LEU A 239 -28.18 -2.26 1.25
C LEU A 239 -29.28 -1.79 2.21
N THR A 240 -29.36 -2.42 3.39
CA THR A 240 -30.24 -1.99 4.47
C THR A 240 -29.52 -1.06 5.45
N PRO A 241 -30.24 -0.31 6.30
CA PRO A 241 -29.61 0.46 7.38
C PRO A 241 -28.75 -0.42 8.31
N GLU A 242 -29.14 -1.67 8.54
CA GLU A 242 -28.39 -2.64 9.34
C GLU A 242 -27.07 -3.03 8.64
N ASP A 243 -27.08 -3.25 7.32
CA ASP A 243 -25.86 -3.52 6.55
C ASP A 243 -24.88 -2.34 6.64
N LEU A 244 -25.39 -1.10 6.55
CA LEU A 244 -24.59 0.12 6.67
C LEU A 244 -24.04 0.32 8.09
N SER A 245 -24.83 -0.03 9.10
CA SER A 245 -24.40 -0.04 10.51
C SER A 245 -23.28 -1.05 10.74
N TYR A 246 -23.45 -2.29 10.25
CA TYR A 246 -22.42 -3.33 10.34
C TYR A 246 -21.11 -2.90 9.64
N THR A 247 -21.20 -2.46 8.39
CA THR A 247 -20.03 -2.02 7.61
C THR A 247 -19.34 -0.78 8.21
N SER A 248 -20.06 0.08 8.95
CA SER A 248 -19.45 1.22 9.65
C SER A 248 -18.38 0.79 10.67
N HIS A 249 -18.53 -0.37 11.30
CA HIS A 249 -17.55 -0.90 12.25
C HIS A 249 -16.26 -1.35 11.55
N ILE A 250 -16.38 -1.86 10.32
CA ILE A 250 -15.25 -2.22 9.45
C ILE A 250 -14.54 -0.94 8.98
N VAL A 251 -15.31 0.06 8.54
CA VAL A 251 -14.79 1.36 8.11
C VAL A 251 -14.04 2.06 9.24
N HIS A 252 -14.58 2.05 10.46
CA HIS A 252 -13.89 2.58 11.64
C HIS A 252 -12.54 1.92 11.89
N TRP A 253 -12.45 0.60 11.71
CA TRP A 253 -11.18 -0.10 11.84
C TRP A 253 -10.20 0.28 10.73
N LEU A 254 -10.64 0.31 9.46
CA LEU A 254 -9.78 0.71 8.33
C LEU A 254 -9.27 2.14 8.48
N VAL A 255 -10.15 3.08 8.81
CA VAL A 255 -9.80 4.49 9.09
C VAL A 255 -8.72 4.60 10.16
N LYS A 256 -8.84 3.81 11.23
CA LYS A 256 -7.85 3.75 12.30
C LYS A 256 -6.47 3.35 11.76
N GLN A 257 -6.38 2.40 10.82
CA GLN A 257 -5.12 1.93 10.22
C GLN A 257 -4.45 2.93 9.26
N GLN A 258 -5.17 3.96 8.83
CA GLN A 258 -4.65 4.91 7.84
C GLN A 258 -3.56 5.80 8.44
N ASN A 259 -2.49 6.01 7.67
CA ASN A 259 -1.40 6.89 8.04
C ASN A 259 -1.75 8.38 7.79
N PRO A 260 -0.98 9.34 8.36
CA PRO A 260 -1.28 10.78 8.26
C PRO A 260 -1.28 11.37 6.85
N TYR A 261 -0.84 10.61 5.86
CA TYR A 261 -0.77 11.01 4.46
C TYR A 261 -1.85 10.33 3.61
N GLY A 262 -2.81 9.66 4.23
CA GLY A 262 -3.92 8.98 3.57
C GLY A 262 -3.57 7.61 2.97
N GLY A 263 -2.37 7.08 3.23
CA GLY A 263 -1.99 5.72 2.83
C GLY A 263 -2.14 4.70 3.95
N PHE A 264 -1.85 3.45 3.65
CA PHE A 264 -1.83 2.33 4.59
C PHE A 264 -0.41 1.77 4.70
N SER A 265 -0.27 0.47 4.96
CA SER A 265 1.01 -0.20 5.23
C SER A 265 1.80 -0.44 3.94
N SER A 266 1.14 -0.71 2.81
CA SER A 266 1.78 -0.93 1.50
C SER A 266 1.07 -0.18 0.34
N SER A 267 1.28 -0.62 -0.90
CA SER A 267 0.59 -0.08 -2.08
C SER A 267 -0.74 -0.78 -2.38
N GLN A 268 -0.79 -2.11 -2.29
CA GLN A 268 -1.97 -2.92 -2.65
C GLN A 268 -3.14 -2.64 -1.70
N ASP A 269 -2.90 -2.84 -0.40
CA ASP A 269 -3.82 -2.51 0.68
C ASP A 269 -4.35 -1.08 0.59
N THR A 270 -3.49 -0.10 0.26
CA THR A 270 -3.91 1.28 0.12
C THR A 270 -4.89 1.47 -1.02
N VAL A 271 -4.68 0.81 -2.16
CA VAL A 271 -5.60 0.98 -3.30
C VAL A 271 -6.96 0.35 -2.99
N VAL A 272 -6.97 -0.88 -2.49
CA VAL A 272 -8.22 -1.60 -2.17
C VAL A 272 -8.96 -0.92 -1.02
N ALA A 273 -8.25 -0.51 0.05
CA ALA A 273 -8.86 0.21 1.17
C ALA A 273 -9.44 1.56 0.76
N LEU A 274 -8.73 2.34 -0.07
CA LEU A 274 -9.28 3.60 -0.58
C LEU A 274 -10.47 3.39 -1.51
N GLN A 275 -10.47 2.32 -2.32
CA GLN A 275 -11.62 1.94 -3.14
C GLN A 275 -12.83 1.61 -2.25
N ALA A 276 -12.64 0.78 -1.22
CA ALA A 276 -13.68 0.39 -0.29
C ALA A 276 -14.25 1.59 0.50
N LEU A 277 -13.38 2.44 1.04
CA LEU A 277 -13.77 3.65 1.77
C LEU A 277 -14.45 4.67 0.86
N ALA A 278 -14.05 4.79 -0.40
CA ALA A 278 -14.71 5.65 -1.37
C ALA A 278 -16.11 5.15 -1.71
N GLN A 279 -16.27 3.83 -1.93
CA GLN A 279 -17.57 3.21 -2.17
C GLN A 279 -18.52 3.42 -0.98
N TYR A 280 -18.02 3.18 0.25
CA TYR A 280 -18.79 3.45 1.46
C TYR A 280 -19.18 4.92 1.58
N GLY A 281 -18.24 5.84 1.34
CA GLY A 281 -18.48 7.27 1.41
C GLY A 281 -19.47 7.77 0.36
N TYR A 282 -19.52 7.14 -0.82
CA TYR A 282 -20.51 7.40 -1.85
C TYR A 282 -21.91 6.96 -1.41
N LEU A 283 -22.03 5.74 -0.88
CA LEU A 283 -23.31 5.15 -0.46
C LEU A 283 -23.91 5.81 0.81
N THR A 284 -23.05 6.35 1.68
CA THR A 284 -23.46 7.02 2.92
C THR A 284 -23.49 8.54 2.82
N PHE A 285 -23.25 9.08 1.63
CA PHE A 285 -23.24 10.52 1.41
C PHE A 285 -24.60 11.14 1.71
N SER A 286 -24.59 12.17 2.56
CA SER A 286 -25.76 13.01 2.83
C SER A 286 -25.45 14.47 2.47
N LYS A 287 -26.41 15.11 1.80
CA LYS A 287 -26.32 16.52 1.40
C LYS A 287 -26.75 17.43 2.56
N ASN A 288 -26.15 18.61 2.66
CA ASN A 288 -26.36 19.60 3.71
C ASN A 288 -25.96 19.10 5.10
N SER A 289 -24.89 18.30 5.17
CA SER A 289 -24.35 17.86 6.44
C SER A 289 -23.77 19.05 7.22
N LEU A 290 -24.11 19.16 8.50
CA LEU A 290 -23.52 20.13 9.42
C LEU A 290 -23.08 19.39 10.68
N ASN A 291 -21.79 19.39 10.93
CA ASN A 291 -21.19 18.74 12.08
C ASN A 291 -20.34 19.72 12.87
N THR A 292 -20.62 19.81 14.16
CA THR A 292 -19.79 20.50 15.15
C THR A 292 -18.90 19.46 15.82
N VAL A 293 -17.59 19.63 15.69
CA VAL A 293 -16.58 18.77 16.31
C VAL A 293 -15.90 19.56 17.42
N THR A 294 -16.02 19.13 18.66
CA THR A 294 -15.37 19.76 19.81
C THR A 294 -14.29 18.84 20.33
N VAL A 295 -13.06 19.32 20.35
CA VAL A 295 -11.89 18.65 20.92
C VAL A 295 -11.62 19.25 22.30
N ASN A 296 -11.81 18.45 23.34
CA ASN A 296 -11.59 18.87 24.72
C ASN A 296 -10.16 18.56 25.13
N PHE A 297 -9.45 19.56 25.64
CA PHE A 297 -8.11 19.43 26.22
C PHE A 297 -8.24 19.58 27.75
N MET A 298 -7.47 18.82 28.53
CA MET A 298 -7.60 18.84 30.00
C MET A 298 -7.31 20.22 30.61
N GLU A 299 -6.22 20.86 30.18
CA GLU A 299 -5.70 22.11 30.77
C GLU A 299 -5.78 23.29 29.81
N SER A 300 -6.52 23.16 28.72
CA SER A 300 -6.62 24.21 27.69
C SER A 300 -8.04 24.35 27.17
N PRO A 301 -8.45 25.55 26.73
CA PRO A 301 -9.78 25.76 26.16
C PRO A 301 -10.02 24.82 24.99
N SER A 302 -11.19 24.17 24.97
CA SER A 302 -11.56 23.24 23.90
C SER A 302 -11.50 23.92 22.53
N LYS A 303 -11.21 23.12 21.49
CA LYS A 303 -11.19 23.60 20.11
C LYS A 303 -12.40 23.06 19.37
N THR A 304 -13.20 23.95 18.81
CA THR A 304 -14.36 23.58 17.99
C THR A 304 -14.09 23.79 16.50
N PHE A 305 -14.48 22.81 15.69
CA PHE A 305 -14.48 22.85 14.24
C PHE A 305 -15.92 22.73 13.73
N GLN A 306 -16.25 23.53 12.71
CA GLN A 306 -17.53 23.47 12.01
C GLN A 306 -17.30 22.85 10.64
N VAL A 307 -17.78 21.63 10.44
CA VAL A 307 -17.62 20.87 9.20
C VAL A 307 -18.94 20.85 8.45
N ASN A 308 -18.94 21.38 7.24
CA ASN A 308 -20.09 21.44 6.35
C ASN A 308 -19.68 21.20 4.89
N ASP A 309 -20.66 21.15 3.99
CA ASP A 309 -20.43 20.85 2.57
C ASP A 309 -19.44 21.81 1.87
N LYS A 310 -19.29 23.05 2.36
CA LYS A 310 -18.37 24.03 1.76
C LYS A 310 -16.91 23.81 2.16
N ASN A 311 -16.65 23.19 3.32
CA ASN A 311 -15.32 23.06 3.89
C ASN A 311 -14.90 21.61 4.20
N ARG A 312 -15.74 20.61 3.92
CA ARG A 312 -15.47 19.18 4.16
C ARG A 312 -14.18 18.62 3.54
N PHE A 313 -13.66 19.27 2.50
CA PHE A 313 -12.40 18.88 1.85
C PHE A 313 -11.19 19.71 2.29
N LEU A 314 -11.39 20.67 3.20
CA LEU A 314 -10.30 21.48 3.75
C LEU A 314 -9.68 20.75 4.93
N LEU A 315 -8.34 20.69 4.96
CA LEU A 315 -7.62 20.21 6.13
C LEU A 315 -7.84 21.17 7.30
N GLN A 316 -8.43 20.65 8.37
CA GLN A 316 -8.65 21.35 9.63
C GLN A 316 -7.87 20.61 10.71
N GLN A 317 -7.00 21.32 11.44
CA GLN A 317 -6.11 20.71 12.43
C GLN A 317 -5.98 21.59 13.68
N ALA A 318 -5.72 20.94 14.81
CA ALA A 318 -5.28 21.60 16.05
C ALA A 318 -4.06 20.87 16.60
N SER A 319 -3.11 21.64 17.12
CA SER A 319 -1.99 21.09 17.88
C SER A 319 -2.49 20.62 19.24
N LEU A 320 -2.01 19.45 19.67
CA LEU A 320 -2.24 18.97 21.03
C LEU A 320 -1.24 19.67 21.96
N PRO A 321 -1.71 20.39 23.00
CA PRO A 321 -0.85 21.27 23.80
C PRO A 321 0.16 20.51 24.67
N THR A 322 -0.23 19.35 25.21
CA THR A 322 0.60 18.58 26.16
C THR A 322 0.76 17.13 25.71
N ILE A 323 1.98 16.61 25.65
CA ILE A 323 2.24 15.23 25.20
C ILE A 323 3.16 14.56 26.23
N PRO A 324 2.73 13.45 26.88
CA PRO A 324 1.46 12.74 26.74
C PRO A 324 0.29 13.47 27.44
N GLY A 325 -0.95 13.19 27.02
CA GLY A 325 -2.17 13.76 27.61
C GLY A 325 -3.43 13.02 27.17
N ASN A 326 -4.52 13.15 27.94
CA ASN A 326 -5.82 12.57 27.60
C ASN A 326 -6.69 13.61 26.87
N TYR A 327 -7.28 13.21 25.76
CA TYR A 327 -8.08 14.06 24.89
C TYR A 327 -9.39 13.37 24.56
N SER A 328 -10.49 14.11 24.58
CA SER A 328 -11.79 13.60 24.12
C SER A 328 -12.30 14.44 22.95
N VAL A 329 -13.06 13.79 22.07
CA VAL A 329 -13.68 14.43 20.91
C VAL A 329 -15.16 14.14 20.94
N GLU A 330 -15.95 15.20 20.86
CA GLU A 330 -17.40 15.15 20.76
C GLU A 330 -17.81 15.63 19.37
N VAL A 331 -18.71 14.90 18.73
CA VAL A 331 -19.23 15.24 17.41
C VAL A 331 -20.75 15.33 17.51
N ASN A 332 -21.29 16.49 17.17
CA ASN A 332 -22.73 16.72 17.11
C ASN A 332 -23.13 17.18 15.70
N GLY A 333 -24.07 16.48 15.07
CA GLY A 333 -24.50 16.81 13.72
C GLY A 333 -25.18 15.65 13.00
N THR A 334 -25.39 15.84 11.71
CA THR A 334 -26.16 14.92 10.84
C THR A 334 -25.29 14.13 9.86
N GLY A 335 -23.97 14.24 9.93
CA GLY A 335 -23.06 13.54 9.03
C GLY A 335 -21.88 12.88 9.73
N CYS A 336 -21.07 12.16 8.96
CA CYS A 336 -19.87 11.50 9.45
C CYS A 336 -18.67 12.44 9.34
N VAL A 337 -17.84 12.49 10.38
CA VAL A 337 -16.57 13.22 10.36
C VAL A 337 -15.40 12.24 10.54
N TYR A 338 -14.41 12.37 9.66
CA TYR A 338 -13.16 11.63 9.76
C TYR A 338 -12.18 12.38 10.67
N LEU A 339 -11.72 11.72 11.73
CA LEU A 339 -10.82 12.27 12.74
C LEU A 339 -9.53 11.45 12.77
N GLN A 340 -8.38 12.13 12.77
CA GLN A 340 -7.08 11.47 12.82
C GLN A 340 -6.12 12.27 13.72
N THR A 341 -5.36 11.55 14.54
CA THR A 341 -4.31 12.12 15.40
C THR A 341 -2.95 11.65 14.91
N THR A 342 -1.98 12.57 14.85
CA THR A 342 -0.60 12.26 14.42
C THR A 342 0.39 12.69 15.49
N LEU A 343 1.20 11.73 15.96
CA LEU A 343 2.32 11.97 16.86
C LEU A 343 3.64 11.61 16.16
N ARG A 344 4.64 12.50 16.23
CA ARG A 344 5.99 12.26 15.71
C ARG A 344 7.02 12.56 16.78
N TYR A 345 7.89 11.60 17.06
CA TYR A 345 8.94 11.69 18.06
C TYR A 345 10.14 10.85 17.62
N ASN A 346 11.31 11.14 18.19
CA ASN A 346 12.51 10.34 17.98
C ASN A 346 12.54 9.21 18.99
N ILE A 347 12.96 8.02 18.56
CA ILE A 347 13.22 6.87 19.41
C ILE A 347 14.66 6.43 19.24
N HIS A 348 15.22 5.78 20.26
CA HIS A 348 16.44 5.00 20.06
C HIS A 348 16.16 3.83 19.13
N LEU A 349 17.11 3.53 18.24
CA LEU A 349 16.99 2.44 17.30
C LEU A 349 16.82 1.13 18.07
N PRO A 350 15.71 0.39 17.88
CA PRO A 350 15.49 -0.85 18.58
C PRO A 350 16.59 -1.86 18.19
N LYS A 351 17.12 -2.58 19.17
CA LYS A 351 18.11 -3.64 18.95
C LYS A 351 17.50 -4.94 18.39
N LYS A 352 16.20 -4.92 18.10
CA LYS A 352 15.46 -6.10 17.63
C LYS A 352 15.47 -6.11 16.11
N VAL A 353 15.59 -7.32 15.57
CA VAL A 353 15.39 -7.62 14.15
C VAL A 353 14.28 -8.66 14.07
N ALA A 354 13.41 -8.54 13.08
CA ALA A 354 12.29 -9.43 12.84
C ALA A 354 12.30 -9.83 11.36
N GLY A 355 12.54 -11.10 11.04
CA GLY A 355 12.44 -11.59 9.66
C GLY A 355 13.63 -11.30 8.73
N PHE A 356 14.59 -10.44 9.10
CA PHE A 356 15.84 -10.27 8.34
C PHE A 356 17.09 -10.27 9.24
N SER A 357 18.22 -10.67 8.66
CA SER A 357 19.56 -10.36 9.16
C SER A 357 20.13 -9.20 8.36
N LEU A 358 20.76 -8.24 9.02
CA LEU A 358 21.42 -7.10 8.38
C LEU A 358 22.72 -6.76 9.10
N SER A 359 23.82 -6.75 8.36
CA SER A 359 25.13 -6.34 8.83
C SER A 359 25.73 -5.31 7.88
N ILE A 360 26.34 -4.27 8.44
CA ILE A 360 26.96 -3.17 7.70
C ILE A 360 28.41 -3.07 8.13
N GLN A 361 29.32 -3.19 7.17
CA GLN A 361 30.76 -3.06 7.40
C GLN A 361 31.34 -1.98 6.50
N THR A 362 32.41 -1.34 6.97
CA THR A 362 33.20 -0.40 6.18
C THR A 362 34.44 -1.08 5.62
N ALA A 363 34.74 -0.84 4.35
CA ALA A 363 35.92 -1.36 3.66
C ALA A 363 36.60 -0.26 2.83
N ASN A 364 37.81 -0.52 2.33
CA ASN A 364 38.55 0.40 1.43
C ASN A 364 38.61 1.84 1.95
N VAL A 365 38.95 1.99 3.23
CA VAL A 365 38.90 3.26 3.94
C VAL A 365 40.09 4.14 3.57
N SER A 366 39.81 5.34 3.04
CA SER A 366 40.77 6.41 2.78
C SER A 366 40.39 7.64 3.61
N CYS A 367 41.18 7.91 4.66
CA CYS A 367 41.01 9.05 5.57
C CYS A 367 42.24 9.98 5.51
N THR A 368 42.67 10.38 4.33
CA THR A 368 43.87 11.21 4.17
C THR A 368 43.54 12.70 4.25
N SER A 369 44.41 13.52 4.84
CA SER A 369 44.21 14.97 4.98
C SER A 369 44.08 15.70 3.63
N ASN A 370 44.64 15.11 2.57
CA ASN A 370 44.76 15.71 1.25
C ASN A 370 43.58 15.39 0.32
N PHE A 371 42.77 14.38 0.63
CA PHE A 371 41.64 13.96 -0.19
C PHE A 371 40.38 13.82 0.66
N PRO A 372 39.18 14.12 0.11
CA PRO A 372 37.96 13.89 0.84
C PRO A 372 37.86 12.42 1.29
N PRO A 373 37.54 12.17 2.59
CA PRO A 373 37.30 10.84 3.11
C PRO A 373 36.40 10.00 2.22
N LYS A 374 36.84 8.79 1.92
CA LYS A 374 36.15 7.85 1.04
C LYS A 374 36.26 6.43 1.57
N PHE A 375 35.17 5.70 1.55
CA PHE A 375 35.13 4.30 1.97
C PHE A 375 33.97 3.57 1.31
N ASP A 376 34.05 2.25 1.31
CA ASP A 376 32.98 1.38 0.83
C ASP A 376 32.10 0.93 1.99
N LEU A 377 30.79 0.93 1.76
CA LEU A 377 29.81 0.30 2.63
C LEU A 377 29.47 -1.08 2.07
N VAL A 378 29.84 -2.12 2.81
CA VAL A 378 29.51 -3.52 2.51
C VAL A 378 28.25 -3.87 3.28
N ILE A 379 27.20 -4.21 2.55
CA ILE A 379 25.90 -4.62 3.08
C ILE A 379 25.78 -6.13 2.92
N SER A 380 25.54 -6.80 4.05
CA SER A 380 25.30 -8.24 4.15
C SER A 380 23.91 -8.49 4.71
N THR A 381 23.11 -9.28 4.01
CA THR A 381 21.74 -9.58 4.46
C THR A 381 21.24 -10.94 4.03
N SER A 382 20.35 -11.52 4.85
CA SER A 382 19.60 -12.73 4.54
C SER A 382 18.18 -12.63 5.14
N TYR A 383 17.27 -13.45 4.63
CA TYR A 383 15.92 -13.59 5.17
C TYR A 383 15.92 -14.62 6.30
N THR A 384 15.38 -14.23 7.47
CA THR A 384 15.31 -15.05 8.68
C THR A 384 13.87 -15.27 9.16
N GLY A 385 12.88 -14.87 8.35
CA GLY A 385 11.46 -15.05 8.66
C GLY A 385 10.95 -16.46 8.36
N ASN A 386 9.65 -16.66 8.55
CA ASN A 386 9.00 -17.97 8.53
C ASN A 386 8.72 -18.51 7.11
N ARG A 387 9.00 -17.73 6.07
CA ARG A 387 8.77 -18.08 4.66
C ARG A 387 10.06 -18.62 4.02
N GLU A 388 9.95 -19.30 2.88
CA GLU A 388 11.15 -19.73 2.12
C GLU A 388 11.96 -18.52 1.60
N VAL A 389 11.24 -17.48 1.17
CA VAL A 389 11.80 -16.22 0.67
C VAL A 389 10.90 -15.04 1.07
N SER A 390 11.48 -13.87 1.25
CA SER A 390 10.73 -12.62 1.46
C SER A 390 9.93 -12.21 0.21
N ASN A 391 9.05 -11.22 0.37
CA ASN A 391 8.58 -10.43 -0.78
C ASN A 391 9.73 -9.57 -1.33
N MET A 392 9.38 -8.61 -2.20
CA MET A 392 10.26 -7.47 -2.48
C MET A 392 10.70 -6.82 -1.17
N ALA A 393 12.02 -6.67 -0.99
CA ALA A 393 12.60 -6.04 0.18
C ALA A 393 13.25 -4.70 -0.22
N ILE A 394 13.23 -3.74 0.70
CA ILE A 394 13.88 -2.43 0.51
C ILE A 394 14.94 -2.27 1.58
N ILE A 395 16.16 -1.92 1.16
CA ILE A 395 17.21 -1.45 2.06
C ILE A 395 17.30 0.08 1.93
N ASN A 396 16.97 0.76 3.00
CA ASN A 396 17.02 2.20 3.16
C ASN A 396 18.28 2.59 3.94
N VAL A 397 19.28 3.11 3.24
CA VAL A 397 20.53 3.58 3.83
C VAL A 397 20.46 5.10 4.01
N LYS A 398 20.49 5.59 5.25
CA LYS A 398 20.68 7.02 5.51
C LYS A 398 22.15 7.39 5.32
N MET A 399 22.44 8.44 4.58
CA MET A 399 23.81 8.95 4.45
C MET A 399 24.24 9.72 5.70
N LEU A 400 25.53 9.59 6.06
CA LEU A 400 26.16 10.44 7.06
C LEU A 400 26.06 11.92 6.65
N SER A 401 26.00 12.81 7.63
CA SER A 401 26.05 14.25 7.36
C SER A 401 27.32 14.61 6.60
N GLY A 402 27.16 15.29 5.45
CA GLY A 402 28.28 15.70 4.59
C GLY A 402 28.78 14.64 3.62
N PHE A 403 28.26 13.41 3.64
CA PHE A 403 28.64 12.33 2.72
C PHE A 403 27.62 12.14 1.60
N VAL A 404 28.11 11.75 0.42
CA VAL A 404 27.29 11.41 -0.75
C VAL A 404 27.75 10.06 -1.34
N PRO A 405 26.85 9.29 -1.96
CA PRO A 405 27.25 8.07 -2.64
C PRO A 405 27.95 8.36 -3.97
N VAL A 406 28.96 7.57 -4.27
CA VAL A 406 29.62 7.56 -5.58
C VAL A 406 28.72 6.86 -6.58
N ARG A 407 28.08 7.61 -7.50
CA ARG A 407 27.03 7.10 -8.39
C ARG A 407 27.47 5.89 -9.24
N SER A 408 28.70 5.89 -9.74
CA SER A 408 29.23 4.80 -10.58
C SER A 408 29.38 3.47 -9.82
N SER A 409 29.45 3.50 -8.48
CA SER A 409 29.49 2.28 -7.67
C SER A 409 28.11 1.62 -7.51
N LEU A 410 27.03 2.38 -7.68
CA LEU A 410 25.65 1.89 -7.51
C LEU A 410 25.14 1.07 -8.70
N GLU A 411 25.74 1.22 -9.88
CA GLU A 411 25.31 0.57 -11.13
C GLU A 411 25.83 -0.87 -11.27
N LYS A 412 26.80 -1.28 -10.45
CA LYS A 412 27.53 -2.57 -10.58
C LYS A 412 27.00 -3.67 -9.67
N ASN A 413 25.70 -3.96 -9.70
CA ASN A 413 25.15 -4.97 -8.80
C ASN A 413 24.05 -5.82 -9.44
N SER A 414 24.31 -7.12 -9.59
CA SER A 414 23.36 -8.10 -10.15
C SER A 414 22.23 -8.48 -9.18
N VAL A 415 22.38 -8.19 -7.88
CA VAL A 415 21.41 -8.53 -6.83
C VAL A 415 20.37 -7.42 -6.66
N VAL A 416 20.74 -6.18 -7.00
CA VAL A 416 19.87 -5.00 -6.84
C VAL A 416 19.12 -4.73 -8.13
N ASP A 417 17.80 -4.77 -8.03
CA ASP A 417 16.88 -4.53 -9.13
C ASP A 417 16.82 -3.05 -9.54
N ARG A 418 16.93 -2.17 -8.54
CA ARG A 418 16.82 -0.72 -8.70
C ARG A 418 17.46 0.00 -7.54
N VAL A 419 18.01 1.18 -7.83
CA VAL A 419 18.50 2.13 -6.84
C VAL A 419 17.79 3.47 -7.03
N ASP A 420 17.26 4.05 -5.95
CA ASP A 420 16.77 5.42 -5.93
C ASP A 420 17.51 6.22 -4.85
N ILE A 421 17.87 7.48 -5.14
CA ILE A 421 18.47 8.40 -4.17
C ILE A 421 17.48 9.54 -3.91
N LYS A 422 17.12 9.76 -2.65
CA LYS A 422 16.17 10.83 -2.28
C LYS A 422 16.41 11.31 -0.86
N ASN A 423 16.42 12.63 -0.66
CA ASN A 423 16.49 13.27 0.67
C ASN A 423 17.65 12.75 1.54
N ASN A 424 18.85 12.55 0.98
CA ASN A 424 20.01 11.97 1.68
C ASN A 424 19.87 10.50 2.11
N HIS A 425 18.93 9.77 1.48
CA HIS A 425 18.77 8.33 1.61
C HIS A 425 18.99 7.64 0.27
N ILE A 426 19.50 6.41 0.33
CA ILE A 426 19.62 5.49 -0.80
C ILE A 426 18.66 4.33 -0.55
N PHE A 427 17.84 4.02 -1.54
CA PHE A 427 16.89 2.93 -1.52
C PHE A 427 17.34 1.87 -2.51
N PHE A 428 17.75 0.70 -2.01
CA PHE A 428 18.02 -0.47 -2.82
C PHE A 428 16.77 -1.35 -2.82
N TYR A 429 16.26 -1.67 -4.02
CA TYR A 429 15.12 -2.56 -4.20
C TYR A 429 15.64 -3.95 -4.56
N LEU A 430 15.21 -4.96 -3.80
CA LEU A 430 15.54 -6.37 -4.00
C LEU A 430 14.26 -7.12 -4.37
N GLN A 431 14.28 -7.94 -5.41
CA GLN A 431 13.08 -8.66 -5.85
C GLN A 431 12.56 -9.64 -4.79
N LYS A 432 13.48 -10.34 -4.14
CA LYS A 432 13.26 -11.27 -3.02
C LYS A 432 14.57 -11.48 -2.29
N VAL A 433 14.50 -11.91 -1.04
CA VAL A 433 15.66 -12.30 -0.24
C VAL A 433 15.39 -13.70 0.31
N SER A 434 16.35 -14.59 0.12
CA SER A 434 16.29 -15.96 0.63
C SER A 434 17.07 -16.08 1.94
N GLN A 435 17.04 -17.27 2.55
CA GLN A 435 17.90 -17.60 3.69
C GLN A 435 19.40 -17.58 3.36
N LYS A 436 19.77 -17.74 2.08
CA LYS A 436 21.14 -17.55 1.61
C LYS A 436 21.54 -16.08 1.70
N GLU A 437 22.67 -15.81 2.35
CA GLU A 437 23.24 -14.47 2.49
C GLU A 437 23.59 -13.88 1.12
N ILE A 438 23.21 -12.62 0.94
CA ILE A 438 23.57 -11.77 -0.18
C ILE A 438 24.44 -10.62 0.31
N ASN A 439 25.51 -10.35 -0.43
CA ASN A 439 26.50 -9.35 -0.09
C ASN A 439 26.72 -8.42 -1.27
N PHE A 440 26.70 -7.11 -1.03
CA PHE A 440 27.10 -6.13 -2.03
C PHE A 440 27.63 -4.86 -1.38
N SER A 441 28.39 -4.08 -2.15
CA SER A 441 28.97 -2.83 -1.66
C SER A 441 28.77 -1.66 -2.61
N PHE A 442 28.88 -0.46 -2.05
CA PHE A 442 28.95 0.79 -2.81
C PHE A 442 29.85 1.78 -2.06
N SER A 443 30.43 2.73 -2.80
CA SER A 443 31.34 3.72 -2.21
C SER A 443 30.60 4.97 -1.78
N VAL A 444 31.02 5.57 -0.67
CA VAL A 444 30.61 6.89 -0.21
C VAL A 444 31.83 7.79 -0.08
N GLU A 445 31.64 9.07 -0.37
CA GLU A 445 32.69 10.09 -0.28
C GLU A 445 32.17 11.33 0.43
N GLN A 446 33.07 12.03 1.13
CA GLN A 446 32.73 13.27 1.81
C GLN A 446 32.62 14.40 0.78
N SER A 447 31.47 15.06 0.75
CA SER A 447 31.22 16.28 -0.04
C SER A 447 31.39 17.56 0.79
N LEU A 448 31.08 17.50 2.07
CA LEU A 448 31.16 18.62 3.00
C LEU A 448 31.83 18.16 4.29
N PRO A 449 32.82 18.93 4.81
CA PRO A 449 33.43 18.63 6.09
C PRO A 449 32.41 18.80 7.21
N VAL A 450 32.28 17.80 8.07
CA VAL A 450 31.38 17.80 9.22
C VAL A 450 32.13 17.23 10.42
N SER A 451 32.10 17.95 11.53
CA SER A 451 32.66 17.50 12.81
C SER A 451 31.62 16.69 13.61
N ASP A 452 32.09 15.82 14.50
CA ASP A 452 31.26 15.00 15.39
C ASP A 452 30.14 14.22 14.68
N ILE A 453 30.52 13.52 13.60
CA ILE A 453 29.58 12.72 12.81
C ILE A 453 29.00 11.60 13.68
N LYS A 454 27.68 11.62 13.86
CA LYS A 454 26.95 10.57 14.59
C LYS A 454 26.66 9.36 13.69
N PRO A 455 26.55 8.15 14.28
CA PRO A 455 26.08 6.98 13.55
C PRO A 455 24.72 7.21 12.90
N VAL A 456 24.49 6.56 11.77
CA VAL A 456 23.21 6.65 11.05
C VAL A 456 22.65 5.24 10.78
N PRO A 457 21.30 5.10 10.77
CA PRO A 457 20.67 3.81 10.55
C PRO A 457 20.71 3.37 9.09
N VAL A 458 20.78 2.06 8.94
CA VAL A 458 20.35 1.31 7.76
C VAL A 458 19.15 0.48 8.15
N HIS A 459 18.06 0.65 7.42
CA HIS A 459 16.79 -0.02 7.68
C HIS A 459 16.40 -0.88 6.50
N MET A 460 16.31 -2.18 6.72
CA MET A 460 15.80 -3.13 5.75
C MET A 460 14.41 -3.60 6.17
N TYR A 461 13.47 -3.71 5.23
CA TYR A 461 12.13 -4.20 5.52
C TYR A 461 11.49 -4.87 4.30
N ASP A 462 10.58 -5.80 4.55
CA ASP A 462 9.69 -6.36 3.53
C ASP A 462 8.66 -5.31 3.11
N TYR A 463 8.44 -5.16 1.80
CA TYR A 463 7.60 -4.10 1.25
C TYR A 463 6.10 -4.25 1.55
N TYR A 464 5.65 -5.46 1.84
CA TYR A 464 4.25 -5.75 2.14
C TYR A 464 4.04 -6.11 3.62
N GLU A 465 5.01 -6.77 4.25
CA GLU A 465 5.01 -7.11 5.67
C GLU A 465 6.05 -6.26 6.40
N THR A 466 5.79 -4.96 6.59
CA THR A 466 6.80 -4.03 7.16
C THR A 466 7.19 -4.34 8.60
N ASP A 467 6.46 -5.21 9.28
CA ASP A 467 6.81 -5.75 10.61
C ASP A 467 7.95 -6.78 10.52
N GLU A 468 8.26 -7.29 9.32
CA GLU A 468 9.52 -7.97 9.03
C GLU A 468 10.57 -6.96 8.56
N TYR A 469 11.49 -6.63 9.46
CA TYR A 469 12.55 -5.66 9.25
C TYR A 469 13.86 -6.03 9.97
N ALA A 470 14.96 -5.40 9.56
CA ALA A 470 16.20 -5.38 10.29
C ALA A 470 16.80 -3.98 10.32
N LEU A 471 17.42 -3.65 11.45
CA LEU A 471 18.10 -2.38 11.66
C LEU A 471 19.57 -2.64 11.96
N ALA A 472 20.41 -1.83 11.33
CA ALA A 472 21.82 -1.73 11.64
C ALA A 472 22.21 -0.26 11.67
N GLU A 473 23.36 0.05 12.24
CA GLU A 473 23.94 1.38 12.20
C GLU A 473 25.34 1.28 11.61
N TYR A 474 25.78 2.35 10.94
CA TYR A 474 27.18 2.51 10.59
C TYR A 474 27.66 3.90 10.99
N LYS A 475 28.97 3.99 11.21
CA LYS A 475 29.68 5.21 11.59
C LYS A 475 30.76 5.52 10.57
N SER A 476 31.19 6.78 10.52
CA SER A 476 32.41 7.14 9.79
C SER A 476 33.59 6.32 10.35
N PRO A 477 34.38 5.64 9.50
CA PRO A 477 35.60 4.97 9.95
C PRO A 477 36.74 5.97 10.20
N CYS A 478 36.61 7.22 9.70
CA CYS A 478 37.59 8.26 9.93
C CYS A 478 37.35 8.93 11.28
N SER A 479 38.37 8.95 12.13
CA SER A 479 38.38 9.70 13.38
C SER A 479 38.29 11.20 13.10
N PRO A 480 37.61 11.99 13.96
CA PRO A 480 37.74 13.44 13.90
C PRO A 480 39.24 13.81 14.04
N PRO A 481 39.71 14.88 13.37
CA PRO A 481 41.06 15.38 13.63
C PRO A 481 41.18 15.64 15.13
N SER A 482 42.20 15.07 15.76
CA SER A 482 42.55 15.37 17.14
C SER A 482 42.78 16.87 17.24
N SER A 483 41.89 17.56 17.97
CA SER A 483 41.97 18.99 18.27
C SER A 483 43.22 19.32 19.06
#